data_AF-A0A2V9D674-F1
#
_entry.id   AF-A0A2V9D674-F1
#
_cell.length_a   1.000
_cell.length_b   1.000
_cell.length_c   1.000
_cell.angle_alpha   90.00
_cell.angle_beta   90.00
_cell.angle_gamma   90.00
#
_symmetry.space_group_name_H-M   'P 1'
#
loop_
_entity.id
_entity.type
_entity.pdbx_description
1 polymer ?
#
loop_
_entity_poly.entity_id
_entity_poly.type
_entity_poly.pdbx_seq_one_letter_code
_entity_poly.pdbx_strand_id
1 'polypeptide(L)'
;MAEVTCRRELDLEIPATEVQKAIERVAREFARVARVPGFRPGKAPIPLIRRRFADDIKGEVLQSLVPEQIDKAVKDQKLVPITQPQVDHVEYAEDRPLKFRASFEVLPEFELGAYKGLQVEVERAQVSDADIEKTIEAMRERAATFVPVEDRALESGDYAQLKLVGTPLGGGEPLKADNVLCHLGAEETLEAFTQNLIGAKPTEQRRFEVEYPADYPDRKLAGKKFVYSAEVVAVKQKKLPDLNDELAKDVSDAKTLEELRGKVGQDLERELEAHHSAAVRDAVLEKIVAAHDFPVPEALVENQMDVRLERAVRSLAAQGVDPRAVNVDWVAMRRRQHPRAVEDVKAELLLDRIASAENIEVTDEDMDREISRIAEHSGESAPAVRASLTKQGALDRMKSKLRSEKTLEWLQRANSLLSMKHADDPSPRATTLIPMVVEQTTRGERAYDIYSRLLKDHILFIGTPIDDHVANLVTAQLLFLEAEDPERDIQLYINSPGGSITAGMAIYDTMQYVRPDVVTTCVGQAASIAALLLAAGAPKKRFSLPNSRILIHQPWMSGLSGQATDIDIHAKEILRMRSVINQLLADHCQQPVNKIEKDVERDFIMSPQQAKDYGLVDEIIHKHR
;
A
#
# COMPACT_ATOMS: atom_id res chain seq x y z
N MET A 1 22.46 25.77 30.87
CA MET A 1 21.88 26.37 29.64
C MET A 1 20.45 25.86 29.60
N ALA A 2 19.45 26.75 29.62
CA ALA A 2 18.06 26.30 29.50
C ALA A 2 17.95 25.52 28.19
N GLU A 3 17.49 24.26 28.24
CA GLU A 3 17.19 23.50 27.02
C GLU A 3 16.23 24.34 26.19
N VAL A 4 16.71 24.80 25.03
CA VAL A 4 15.86 25.46 24.05
C VAL A 4 14.94 24.35 23.54
N THR A 5 13.73 24.30 24.07
CA THR A 5 12.70 23.32 23.71
C THR A 5 11.65 23.98 22.83
N CYS A 6 11.01 23.21 21.96
CA CYS A 6 9.83 23.66 21.19
C CYS A 6 8.56 23.65 22.04
N ARG A 7 8.58 22.99 23.21
CA ARG A 7 7.47 22.97 24.15
C ARG A 7 7.32 24.32 24.86
N ARG A 8 6.08 24.76 25.02
CA ARG A 8 5.66 25.94 25.76
C ARG A 8 4.63 25.52 26.79
N GLU A 9 4.74 26.10 27.98
CA GLU A 9 3.79 25.89 29.07
C GLU A 9 3.32 27.25 29.58
N LEU A 10 2.01 27.42 29.66
CA LEU A 10 1.37 28.63 30.16
C LEU A 10 0.55 28.27 31.39
N ASP A 11 0.94 28.80 32.54
CA ASP A 11 0.10 28.78 33.74
C ASP A 11 -0.93 29.92 33.62
N LEU A 12 -2.21 29.57 33.52
CA LEU A 12 -3.30 30.49 33.22
C LEU A 12 -4.29 30.56 34.38
N GLU A 13 -4.83 31.75 34.60
CA GLU A 13 -5.81 32.03 35.65
C GLU A 13 -7.01 32.79 35.07
N ILE A 14 -8.21 32.32 35.39
CA ILE A 14 -9.47 32.98 35.07
C ILE A 14 -10.07 33.53 36.37
N PRO A 15 -10.35 34.85 36.47
CA PRO A 15 -10.88 35.45 37.69
C PRO A 15 -12.18 34.81 38.16
N ALA A 16 -12.35 34.67 39.47
CA ALA A 16 -13.55 34.08 40.10
C ALA A 16 -14.86 34.72 39.61
N THR A 17 -14.85 36.02 39.33
CA THR A 17 -16.03 36.74 38.81
C THR A 17 -16.48 36.25 37.45
N GLU A 18 -15.56 35.89 36.56
CA GLU A 18 -15.88 35.36 35.23
C GLU A 18 -16.34 33.90 35.32
N VAL A 19 -15.73 33.12 36.22
CA VAL A 19 -16.16 31.75 36.52
C VAL A 19 -17.61 31.74 37.03
N GLN A 20 -17.95 32.63 37.98
CA GLN A 20 -19.31 32.75 38.52
C GLN A 20 -20.33 33.15 37.45
N LYS A 21 -19.99 34.12 36.58
CA LYS A 21 -20.85 34.51 35.45
C LYS A 21 -21.11 33.34 34.51
N ALA A 22 -20.07 32.55 34.20
CA ALA A 22 -20.20 31.36 33.36
C ALA A 22 -21.07 30.29 34.01
N ILE A 23 -20.88 30.01 35.31
CA ILE A 23 -21.71 29.08 36.08
C ILE A 23 -23.18 29.51 36.03
N GLU A 24 -23.47 30.80 36.24
CA GLU A 24 -24.85 31.30 36.17
C GLU A 24 -25.45 31.16 34.77
N ARG A 25 -24.68 31.45 33.73
CA ARG A 25 -25.12 31.32 32.33
C ARG A 25 -25.45 29.87 32.01
N VAL A 26 -24.51 28.96 32.25
CA VAL A 26 -24.67 27.52 31.99
C VAL A 26 -25.82 26.95 32.83
N ALA A 27 -25.95 27.32 34.11
CA ALA A 27 -27.06 26.87 34.95
C ALA A 27 -28.44 27.31 34.42
N ARG A 28 -28.55 28.52 33.84
CA ARG A 28 -29.80 28.99 33.20
C ARG A 28 -30.11 28.22 31.92
N GLU A 29 -29.09 27.88 31.14
CA GLU A 29 -29.24 27.05 29.92
C GLU A 29 -29.69 25.64 30.29
N PHE A 30 -29.04 25.00 31.27
CA PHE A 30 -29.44 23.71 31.82
C PHE A 30 -30.87 23.74 32.37
N ALA A 31 -31.26 24.79 33.09
CA ALA A 31 -32.62 24.91 33.64
C ALA A 31 -33.72 24.84 32.56
N ARG A 32 -33.45 25.28 31.32
CA ARG A 32 -34.41 25.24 30.20
C ARG A 32 -34.68 23.83 29.69
N VAL A 33 -33.67 22.95 29.75
CA VAL A 33 -33.71 21.60 29.16
C VAL A 33 -33.81 20.49 30.20
N ALA A 34 -33.36 20.73 31.43
CA ALA A 34 -33.31 19.75 32.50
C ALA A 34 -34.72 19.38 33.01
N ARG A 35 -34.97 18.07 33.13
CA ARG A 35 -36.17 17.54 33.77
C ARG A 35 -35.93 17.38 35.27
N VAL A 36 -36.54 18.27 36.06
CA VAL A 36 -36.44 18.23 37.52
C VAL A 36 -37.77 17.75 38.13
N PRO A 37 -37.78 16.66 38.92
CA PRO A 37 -39.00 16.18 39.58
C PRO A 37 -39.69 17.29 40.39
N GLY A 38 -41.00 17.44 40.21
CA GLY A 38 -41.80 18.48 40.88
C GLY A 38 -41.82 19.86 40.21
N PHE A 39 -41.07 20.06 39.12
CA PHE A 39 -41.05 21.33 38.39
C PHE A 39 -41.40 21.14 36.91
N ARG A 40 -42.16 22.08 36.34
CA ARG A 40 -42.34 22.17 34.88
C ARG A 40 -40.99 22.52 34.22
N PRO A 41 -40.65 21.98 33.04
CA PRO A 41 -39.42 22.33 32.32
C PRO A 41 -39.21 23.85 32.24
N GLY A 42 -37.99 24.32 32.54
CA GLY A 42 -37.67 25.76 32.58
C GLY A 42 -38.10 26.52 33.83
N LYS A 43 -38.77 25.87 34.81
CA LYS A 43 -39.28 26.53 36.03
C LYS A 43 -38.60 26.09 37.33
N ALA A 44 -37.62 25.20 37.26
CA ALA A 44 -36.83 24.80 38.42
C ALA A 44 -35.94 25.99 38.89
N PRO A 45 -35.85 26.26 40.21
CA PRO A 45 -34.97 27.29 40.74
C PRO A 45 -33.49 27.03 40.41
N ILE A 46 -32.74 28.07 40.03
CA ILE A 46 -31.31 27.98 39.67
C ILE A 46 -30.45 27.36 40.79
N PRO A 47 -30.63 27.66 42.09
CA PRO A 47 -29.85 27.01 43.15
C PRO A 47 -30.05 25.49 43.20
N LEU A 48 -31.25 25.00 42.87
CA LEU A 48 -31.54 23.57 42.79
C LEU A 48 -30.87 22.92 41.58
N ILE A 49 -30.84 23.62 40.44
CA ILE A 49 -30.15 23.18 39.22
C ILE A 49 -28.64 23.08 39.48
N ARG A 50 -28.03 24.13 40.03
CA ARG A 50 -26.60 24.14 40.40
C ARG A 50 -26.22 22.97 41.30
N ARG A 51 -27.03 22.69 42.32
CA ARG A 51 -26.77 21.58 43.25
C ARG A 51 -26.94 20.20 42.60
N ARG A 52 -27.92 20.04 41.69
CA ARG A 52 -28.27 18.73 41.13
C ARG A 52 -27.43 18.35 39.91
N PHE A 53 -26.95 19.33 39.16
CA PHE A 53 -26.18 19.15 37.92
C PHE A 53 -24.78 19.78 38.03
N ALA A 54 -24.18 19.74 39.23
CA ALA A 54 -22.92 20.44 39.52
C ALA A 54 -21.78 19.98 38.60
N ASP A 55 -21.63 18.67 38.38
CA ASP A 55 -20.56 18.11 37.55
C ASP A 55 -20.75 18.43 36.06
N ASP A 56 -21.99 18.37 35.56
CA ASP A 56 -22.31 18.72 34.17
C ASP A 56 -22.06 20.22 33.90
N ILE A 57 -22.48 21.07 34.83
CA ILE A 57 -22.24 22.52 34.77
C ILE A 57 -20.74 22.82 34.83
N LYS A 58 -20.00 22.14 35.71
CA LYS A 58 -18.53 22.26 35.78
C LYS A 58 -17.90 21.88 34.44
N GLY A 59 -18.30 20.75 33.86
CA GLY A 59 -17.80 20.30 32.55
C GLY A 59 -17.97 21.37 31.47
N GLU A 60 -19.18 21.93 31.35
CA GLU A 60 -19.45 22.94 30.33
C GLU A 60 -18.80 24.31 30.61
N VAL A 61 -18.68 24.70 31.87
CA VAL A 61 -17.94 25.91 32.23
C VAL A 61 -16.47 25.77 31.85
N LEU A 62 -15.85 24.62 32.11
CA LEU A 62 -14.46 24.37 31.70
C LEU A 62 -14.32 24.32 30.17
N GLN A 63 -15.23 23.62 29.48
CA GLN A 63 -15.23 23.51 28.02
C GLN A 63 -15.41 24.87 27.32
N SER A 64 -16.13 25.81 27.94
CA SER A 64 -16.31 27.16 27.42
C SER A 64 -15.16 28.10 27.76
N LEU A 65 -14.70 28.14 29.02
CA LEU A 65 -13.77 29.18 29.48
C LEU A 65 -12.30 28.86 29.19
N VAL A 66 -11.91 27.59 29.26
CA VAL A 66 -10.51 27.19 29.13
C VAL A 66 -9.97 27.45 27.71
N PRO A 67 -10.65 27.05 26.62
CA PRO A 67 -10.15 27.32 25.27
C PRO A 67 -10.04 28.82 24.95
N GLU A 68 -11.03 29.62 25.36
CA GLU A 68 -11.04 31.07 25.12
C GLU A 68 -9.84 31.76 25.79
N GLN A 69 -9.54 31.38 27.03
CA GLN A 69 -8.41 31.94 27.77
C GLN A 69 -7.06 31.49 27.19
N ILE A 70 -6.94 30.26 26.71
CA ILE A 70 -5.74 29.78 26.00
C ILE A 70 -5.54 30.57 24.71
N ASP A 71 -6.58 30.71 23.89
CA ASP A 71 -6.52 31.44 22.63
C ASP A 71 -6.10 32.90 22.84
N LYS A 72 -6.62 33.54 23.89
CA LYS A 72 -6.23 34.89 24.27
C LYS A 72 -4.76 34.96 24.67
N ALA A 73 -4.31 34.07 25.56
CA ALA A 73 -2.94 34.07 26.06
C ALA A 73 -1.91 33.80 24.94
N VAL A 74 -2.23 32.86 24.04
CA VAL A 74 -1.42 32.53 22.86
C VAL A 74 -1.32 33.74 21.92
N LYS A 75 -2.43 34.43 21.64
CA LYS A 75 -2.44 35.67 20.82
C LYS A 75 -1.66 36.80 21.45
N ASP A 76 -1.84 37.03 22.76
CA ASP A 76 -1.15 38.10 23.49
C ASP A 76 0.37 37.91 23.46
N GLN A 77 0.84 36.65 23.49
CA GLN A 77 2.26 36.30 23.40
C GLN A 77 2.75 36.08 21.96
N LYS A 78 1.88 36.25 20.95
CA LYS A 78 2.18 36.01 19.52
C LYS A 78 2.74 34.60 19.25
N LEU A 79 2.30 33.62 20.04
CA LEU A 79 2.68 32.23 19.83
C LEU A 79 1.76 31.60 18.78
N VAL A 80 2.29 30.68 18.00
CA VAL A 80 1.52 29.89 17.02
C VAL A 80 1.70 28.42 17.39
N PRO A 81 0.76 27.83 18.15
CA PRO A 81 0.80 26.42 18.51
C PRO A 81 0.67 25.56 17.25
N ILE A 82 1.53 24.55 17.13
CA ILE A 82 1.43 23.54 16.06
C ILE A 82 0.76 22.26 16.54
N THR A 83 0.59 22.11 17.86
CA THR A 83 -0.20 21.06 18.50
C THR A 83 -1.43 21.66 19.16
N GLN A 84 -2.50 20.87 19.28
CA GLN A 84 -3.61 21.26 20.15
C GLN A 84 -3.11 21.39 21.60
N PRO A 85 -3.35 22.52 22.29
CA PRO A 85 -2.92 22.68 23.67
C PRO A 85 -3.55 21.64 24.60
N GLN A 86 -2.69 20.93 25.33
CA GLN A 86 -3.11 20.00 26.37
C GLN A 86 -3.24 20.75 27.69
N VAL A 87 -4.33 20.48 28.41
CA VAL A 87 -4.64 21.15 29.67
C VAL A 87 -4.44 20.17 30.82
N ASP A 88 -3.60 20.54 31.77
CA ASP A 88 -3.33 19.81 33.00
C ASP A 88 -3.46 20.73 34.23
N HIS A 89 -3.32 20.14 35.43
CA HIS A 89 -3.36 20.87 36.70
C HIS A 89 -4.58 21.80 36.91
N VAL A 90 -5.77 21.35 36.49
CA VAL A 90 -7.01 22.15 36.60
C VAL A 90 -7.48 22.24 38.06
N GLU A 91 -7.38 23.43 38.64
CA GLU A 91 -7.92 23.79 39.96
C GLU A 91 -9.22 24.58 39.80
N TYR A 92 -10.35 23.94 40.10
CA TYR A 92 -11.68 24.52 39.96
C TYR A 92 -12.42 24.58 41.32
N ALA A 93 -12.94 25.76 41.65
CA ALA A 93 -13.93 25.95 42.71
C ALA A 93 -14.85 27.13 42.39
N GLU A 94 -16.13 27.06 42.77
CA GLU A 94 -17.16 28.04 42.36
C GLU A 94 -16.85 29.50 42.80
N ASP A 95 -16.12 29.68 43.89
CA ASP A 95 -15.80 30.99 44.48
C ASP A 95 -14.30 31.32 44.45
N ARG A 96 -13.53 30.62 43.60
CA ARG A 96 -12.09 30.88 43.43
C ARG A 96 -11.75 31.08 41.96
N PRO A 97 -10.63 31.76 41.67
CA PRO A 97 -10.09 31.77 40.32
C PRO A 97 -9.86 30.34 39.82
N LEU A 98 -10.23 30.09 38.57
CA LEU A 98 -9.93 28.84 37.90
C LEU A 98 -8.47 28.90 37.43
N LYS A 99 -7.64 27.97 37.91
CA LYS A 99 -6.25 27.85 37.49
C LYS A 99 -6.05 26.58 36.71
N PHE A 100 -5.23 26.63 35.68
CA PHE A 100 -4.86 25.47 34.89
C PHE A 100 -3.55 25.76 34.16
N ARG A 101 -2.88 24.71 33.71
CA ARG A 101 -1.73 24.82 32.84
C ARG A 101 -2.08 24.33 31.46
N ALA A 102 -1.64 25.07 30.44
CA ALA A 102 -1.74 24.70 29.04
C ALA A 102 -0.35 24.43 28.50
N SER A 103 -0.14 23.25 27.91
CA SER A 103 1.11 22.86 27.28
C SER A 103 0.89 22.59 25.78
N PHE A 104 1.80 23.08 24.94
CA PHE A 104 1.76 22.92 23.49
C PHE A 104 3.15 23.09 22.90
N GLU A 105 3.33 22.75 21.63
CA GLU A 105 4.57 22.99 20.90
C GLU A 105 4.43 24.12 19.90
N VAL A 106 5.52 24.84 19.66
CA VAL A 106 5.65 25.89 18.65
C VAL A 106 6.84 25.59 17.74
N LEU A 107 6.85 26.19 16.55
CA LEU A 107 8.02 26.09 15.66
C LEU A 107 9.26 26.73 16.33
N PRO A 108 10.46 26.15 16.12
CA PRO A 108 11.69 26.70 16.65
C PRO A 108 12.06 28.00 15.95
N GLU A 109 12.66 28.93 16.70
CA GLU A 109 13.38 30.07 16.13
C GLU A 109 14.86 29.70 16.00
N PHE A 110 15.43 29.86 14.81
CA PHE A 110 16.84 29.59 14.55
C PHE A 110 17.40 30.48 13.43
N GLU A 111 18.72 30.66 13.45
CA GLU A 111 19.47 31.37 12.41
C GLU A 111 20.01 30.38 11.37
N LEU A 112 20.07 30.81 10.11
CA LEU A 112 20.68 30.03 9.04
C LEU A 112 22.20 30.19 9.10
N GLY A 113 22.89 29.05 9.27
CA GLY A 113 24.34 28.89 9.07
C GLY A 113 24.69 28.74 7.58
N ALA A 114 25.76 27.99 7.28
CA ALA A 114 26.23 27.82 5.91
C ALA A 114 25.39 26.79 5.13
N TYR A 115 24.81 27.21 4.00
CA TYR A 115 24.01 26.34 3.10
C TYR A 115 24.36 26.51 1.60
N LYS A 116 25.32 27.38 1.27
CA LYS A 116 25.84 27.61 -0.09
C LYS A 116 27.32 27.24 -0.18
N GLY A 117 27.79 26.87 -1.37
CA GLY A 117 29.19 26.49 -1.59
C GLY A 117 29.64 25.21 -0.86
N LEU A 118 28.69 24.37 -0.43
CA LEU A 118 28.97 23.07 0.15
C LEU A 118 29.59 22.16 -0.92
N GLN A 119 30.67 21.48 -0.55
CA GLN A 119 31.26 20.44 -1.38
C GLN A 119 30.55 19.12 -1.09
N VAL A 120 29.96 18.48 -2.09
CA VAL A 120 29.28 17.19 -1.91
C VAL A 120 29.90 16.17 -2.85
N GLU A 121 30.28 15.00 -2.30
CA GLU A 121 30.84 13.88 -3.04
C GLU A 121 29.78 12.79 -3.19
N VAL A 122 29.37 12.51 -4.42
CA VAL A 122 28.43 11.43 -4.75
C VAL A 122 29.01 10.59 -5.88
N GLU A 123 28.89 9.27 -5.76
CA GLU A 123 29.31 8.33 -6.79
C GLU A 123 28.35 8.39 -7.99
N ARG A 124 28.90 8.50 -9.20
CA ARG A 124 28.13 8.47 -10.44
C ARG A 124 28.50 7.22 -11.23
N ALA A 125 27.60 6.26 -11.25
CA ALA A 125 27.69 5.11 -12.15
C ALA A 125 27.39 5.55 -13.59
N GLN A 126 27.96 4.85 -14.57
CA GLN A 126 27.66 5.00 -15.98
C GLN A 126 27.05 3.71 -16.50
N VAL A 127 26.12 3.83 -17.46
CA VAL A 127 25.63 2.66 -18.17
C VAL A 127 26.76 2.14 -19.06
N SER A 128 27.16 0.90 -18.85
CA SER A 128 28.09 0.22 -19.75
C SER A 128 27.33 -0.54 -20.84
N ASP A 129 28.01 -0.80 -21.96
CA ASP A 129 27.47 -1.70 -23.00
C ASP A 129 27.14 -3.09 -22.41
N ALA A 130 27.89 -3.53 -21.40
CA ALA A 130 27.62 -4.80 -20.72
C ALA A 130 26.29 -4.79 -19.95
N ASP A 131 25.88 -3.66 -19.38
CA ASP A 131 24.58 -3.52 -18.70
C ASP A 131 23.42 -3.57 -19.68
N ILE A 132 23.60 -2.96 -20.86
CA ILE A 132 22.64 -3.01 -21.96
C ILE A 132 22.49 -4.44 -22.48
N GLU A 133 23.61 -5.10 -22.81
CA GLU A 133 23.59 -6.48 -23.30
C GLU A 133 23.02 -7.44 -22.25
N LYS A 134 23.34 -7.27 -20.97
CA LYS A 134 22.77 -8.08 -19.88
C LYS A 134 21.25 -7.92 -19.78
N THR A 135 20.75 -6.69 -19.95
CA THR A 135 19.31 -6.41 -19.91
C THR A 135 18.61 -7.02 -21.13
N ILE A 136 19.19 -6.88 -22.32
CA ILE A 136 18.67 -7.50 -23.55
C ILE A 136 18.71 -9.02 -23.47
N GLU A 137 19.77 -9.60 -22.90
CA GLU A 137 19.85 -11.05 -22.69
C GLU A 137 18.74 -11.52 -21.74
N ALA A 138 18.49 -10.80 -20.65
CA ALA A 138 17.36 -11.11 -19.77
C ALA A 138 16.00 -11.00 -20.50
N MET A 139 15.83 -10.05 -21.42
CA MET A 139 14.65 -9.95 -22.28
C MET A 139 14.57 -11.14 -23.26
N ARG A 140 15.70 -11.53 -23.86
CA ARG A 140 15.82 -12.69 -24.77
C ARG A 140 15.49 -14.00 -24.07
N GLU A 141 15.95 -14.17 -22.83
CA GLU A 141 15.66 -15.35 -22.03
C GLU A 141 14.18 -15.46 -21.67
N ARG A 142 13.51 -14.33 -21.41
CA ARG A 142 12.06 -14.27 -21.21
C ARG A 142 11.30 -14.61 -22.51
N ALA A 143 11.82 -14.18 -23.65
CA ALA A 143 11.23 -14.46 -24.97
C ALA A 143 11.55 -15.87 -25.52
N ALA A 144 12.23 -16.73 -24.75
CA ALA A 144 12.58 -18.07 -25.18
C ALA A 144 11.35 -18.93 -25.48
N THR A 145 11.44 -19.75 -26.53
CA THR A 145 10.42 -20.74 -26.88
C THR A 145 10.91 -22.15 -26.58
N PHE A 146 9.98 -23.09 -26.37
CA PHE A 146 10.30 -24.49 -26.09
C PHE A 146 9.87 -25.34 -27.27
N VAL A 147 10.83 -25.78 -28.08
CA VAL A 147 10.57 -26.53 -29.31
C VAL A 147 10.60 -28.03 -29.03
N PRO A 148 9.60 -28.81 -29.48
CA PRO A 148 9.63 -30.27 -29.38
C PRO A 148 10.83 -30.88 -30.12
N VAL A 149 11.43 -31.90 -29.53
CA VAL A 149 12.46 -32.73 -30.18
C VAL A 149 11.84 -34.11 -30.45
N GLU A 150 11.69 -34.44 -31.72
CA GLU A 150 11.13 -35.73 -32.15
C GLU A 150 12.20 -36.82 -32.18
N ASP A 151 11.79 -38.08 -31.94
CA ASP A 151 12.58 -39.30 -32.10
C ASP A 151 13.87 -39.43 -31.27
N ARG A 152 14.05 -38.60 -30.23
CA ARG A 152 15.18 -38.68 -29.28
C ARG A 152 14.70 -38.96 -27.85
N ALA A 153 15.52 -39.67 -27.07
CA ALA A 153 15.32 -39.82 -25.64
C ALA A 153 15.79 -38.57 -24.87
N LEU A 154 15.32 -38.39 -23.63
CA LEU A 154 15.74 -37.29 -22.77
C LEU A 154 17.24 -37.32 -22.48
N GLU A 155 17.91 -36.18 -22.65
CA GLU A 155 19.30 -35.96 -22.26
C GLU A 155 19.39 -34.81 -21.24
N SER A 156 20.56 -34.63 -20.63
CA SER A 156 20.80 -33.49 -19.75
C SER A 156 20.73 -32.18 -20.54
N GLY A 157 20.07 -31.17 -19.98
CA GLY A 157 19.79 -29.88 -20.63
C GLY A 157 18.45 -29.83 -21.40
N ASP A 158 17.76 -30.97 -21.53
CA ASP A 158 16.41 -30.98 -22.11
C ASP A 158 15.35 -30.57 -21.08
N TYR A 159 14.22 -30.12 -21.60
CA TYR A 159 13.00 -29.91 -20.84
C TYR A 159 12.05 -31.09 -21.08
N ALA A 160 11.90 -31.93 -20.07
CA ALA A 160 10.93 -33.02 -20.09
C ALA A 160 9.54 -32.45 -19.77
N GLN A 161 8.58 -32.59 -20.68
CA GLN A 161 7.18 -32.36 -20.37
C GLN A 161 6.61 -33.63 -19.75
N LEU A 162 6.17 -33.55 -18.49
CA LEU A 162 5.82 -34.69 -17.67
C LEU A 162 4.39 -34.63 -17.18
N LYS A 163 3.80 -35.82 -17.04
CA LYS A 163 2.64 -36.05 -16.19
C LYS A 163 3.11 -36.80 -14.94
N LEU A 164 2.99 -36.16 -13.79
CA LEU A 164 3.55 -36.62 -12.53
C LEU A 164 2.45 -37.04 -11.55
N VAL A 165 2.64 -38.19 -10.92
CA VAL A 165 1.87 -38.62 -9.74
C VAL A 165 2.84 -38.97 -8.61
N GLY A 166 2.99 -38.08 -7.62
CA GLY A 166 3.86 -38.26 -6.46
C GLY A 166 3.09 -38.78 -5.25
N THR A 167 3.45 -39.95 -4.73
CA THR A 167 2.82 -40.54 -3.54
C THR A 167 3.78 -40.47 -2.33
N PRO A 168 3.40 -39.86 -1.21
CA PRO A 168 4.28 -39.75 -0.03
C PRO A 168 4.48 -41.13 0.65
N LEU A 169 5.73 -41.46 0.99
CA LEU A 169 6.09 -42.73 1.65
C LEU A 169 5.59 -42.85 3.11
N GLY A 170 5.25 -41.74 3.75
CA GLY A 170 4.73 -41.70 5.13
C GLY A 170 3.20 -41.67 5.25
N GLY A 171 2.47 -41.89 4.15
CA GLY A 171 1.02 -41.67 4.09
C GLY A 171 0.67 -40.19 3.90
N GLY A 172 -0.42 -39.94 3.16
CA GLY A 172 -0.82 -38.62 2.74
C GLY A 172 -1.42 -38.63 1.34
N GLU A 173 -1.91 -37.48 0.89
CA GLU A 173 -2.56 -37.38 -0.41
C GLU A 173 -1.53 -37.36 -1.56
N PRO A 174 -1.74 -38.15 -2.63
CA PRO A 174 -0.87 -38.09 -3.80
C PRO A 174 -0.95 -36.73 -4.48
N LEU A 175 0.21 -36.20 -4.86
CA LEU A 175 0.36 -35.03 -5.72
C LEU A 175 0.16 -35.47 -7.16
N LYS A 176 -0.65 -34.72 -7.91
CA LYS A 176 -0.81 -34.90 -9.36
C LYS A 176 -0.52 -33.59 -10.03
N ALA A 177 0.27 -33.64 -11.09
CA ALA A 177 0.57 -32.48 -11.91
C ALA A 177 0.68 -32.92 -13.37
N ASP A 178 -0.15 -32.32 -14.21
CA ASP A 178 -0.15 -32.55 -15.65
C ASP A 178 0.65 -31.43 -16.32
N ASN A 179 1.37 -31.75 -17.41
CA ASN A 179 2.17 -30.79 -18.18
C ASN A 179 3.27 -30.05 -17.40
N VAL A 180 3.92 -30.73 -16.45
CA VAL A 180 5.09 -30.18 -15.74
C VAL A 180 6.28 -30.13 -16.69
N LEU A 181 6.85 -28.94 -16.92
CA LEU A 181 8.11 -28.80 -17.64
C LEU A 181 9.27 -28.92 -16.65
N CYS A 182 10.06 -29.99 -16.78
CA CYS A 182 11.18 -30.28 -15.90
C CYS A 182 12.49 -30.09 -16.66
N HIS A 183 13.31 -29.12 -16.26
CA HIS A 183 14.63 -28.87 -16.86
C HIS A 183 15.66 -29.85 -16.30
N LEU A 184 16.04 -30.86 -17.07
CA LEU A 184 16.92 -31.92 -16.60
C LEU A 184 18.36 -31.41 -16.47
N GLY A 185 18.96 -31.59 -15.30
CA GLY A 185 20.34 -31.16 -15.01
C GLY A 185 20.49 -29.70 -14.55
N ALA A 186 19.40 -28.98 -14.35
CA ALA A 186 19.41 -27.61 -13.81
C ALA A 186 19.52 -27.60 -12.28
N GLU A 187 20.09 -26.54 -11.68
CA GLU A 187 20.23 -26.41 -10.22
C GLU A 187 18.87 -26.38 -9.50
N GLU A 188 17.86 -25.80 -10.15
CA GLU A 188 16.49 -25.71 -9.63
C GLU A 188 15.73 -27.06 -9.67
N THR A 189 16.24 -28.05 -10.40
CA THR A 189 15.62 -29.38 -10.54
C THR A 189 16.31 -30.38 -9.63
N LEU A 190 15.55 -31.07 -8.78
CA LEU A 190 16.10 -32.12 -7.92
C LEU A 190 16.77 -33.23 -8.74
N GLU A 191 17.98 -33.60 -8.34
CA GLU A 191 18.85 -34.54 -9.07
C GLU A 191 18.16 -35.88 -9.38
N ALA A 192 17.29 -36.34 -8.49
CA ALA A 192 16.50 -37.56 -8.66
C ALA A 192 15.64 -37.55 -9.94
N PHE A 193 15.06 -36.41 -10.33
CA PHE A 193 14.31 -36.31 -11.59
C PHE A 193 15.24 -36.45 -12.79
N THR A 194 16.36 -35.74 -12.78
CA THR A 194 17.39 -35.81 -13.83
C THR A 194 17.89 -37.24 -14.03
N GLN A 195 18.36 -37.89 -12.98
CA GLN A 195 18.94 -39.24 -13.07
C GLN A 195 17.94 -40.28 -13.56
N ASN A 196 16.68 -40.20 -13.12
CA ASN A 196 15.70 -41.23 -13.45
C ASN A 196 15.00 -41.00 -14.80
N LEU A 197 14.94 -39.77 -15.30
CA LEU A 197 14.26 -39.44 -16.55
C LEU A 197 15.19 -39.41 -17.77
N ILE A 198 16.50 -39.24 -17.59
CA ILE A 198 17.45 -39.37 -18.70
C ILE A 198 17.32 -40.75 -19.38
N GLY A 199 17.36 -40.73 -20.70
CA GLY A 199 17.18 -41.89 -21.56
C GLY A 199 15.73 -42.34 -21.75
N ALA A 200 14.75 -41.69 -21.10
CA ALA A 200 13.35 -41.98 -21.32
C ALA A 200 12.84 -41.35 -22.61
N LYS A 201 11.98 -42.07 -23.34
CA LYS A 201 11.34 -41.57 -24.57
C LYS A 201 9.95 -41.00 -24.28
N PRO A 202 9.39 -40.17 -25.19
CA PRO A 202 7.97 -39.81 -25.12
C PRO A 202 7.09 -41.06 -24.99
N THR A 203 6.00 -40.95 -24.22
CA THR A 203 5.08 -42.01 -23.76
C THR A 203 5.63 -43.02 -22.76
N GLU A 204 6.92 -42.95 -22.41
CA GLU A 204 7.52 -43.84 -21.42
C GLU A 204 7.15 -43.37 -20.00
N GLN A 205 6.76 -44.33 -19.16
CA GLN A 205 6.46 -44.09 -17.75
C GLN A 205 7.57 -44.64 -16.87
N ARG A 206 8.09 -43.82 -15.96
CA ARG A 206 9.11 -44.20 -14.99
C ARG A 206 8.63 -43.96 -13.58
N ARG A 207 9.01 -44.87 -12.69
CA ARG A 207 8.68 -44.79 -11.27
C ARG A 207 9.96 -44.74 -10.44
N PHE A 208 10.10 -43.71 -9.62
CA PHE A 208 11.30 -43.48 -8.81
C PHE A 208 10.99 -42.73 -7.52
N GLU A 209 11.90 -42.79 -6.56
CA GLU A 209 11.80 -42.08 -5.28
C GLU A 209 12.54 -40.75 -5.35
N VAL A 210 11.98 -39.73 -4.72
CA VAL A 210 12.55 -38.40 -4.57
C VAL A 210 12.51 -38.03 -3.09
N GLU A 211 13.66 -37.64 -2.56
CA GLU A 211 13.80 -37.10 -1.21
C GLU A 211 14.01 -35.59 -1.28
N TYR A 212 13.13 -34.85 -0.61
CA TYR A 212 13.22 -33.39 -0.56
C TYR A 212 14.07 -32.96 0.65
N PRO A 213 14.95 -31.97 0.49
CA PRO A 213 15.76 -31.46 1.60
C PRO A 213 14.88 -30.74 2.64
N ALA A 214 15.37 -30.64 3.87
CA ALA A 214 14.59 -30.12 5.00
C ALA A 214 14.28 -28.61 4.90
N ASP A 215 15.08 -27.87 4.15
CA ASP A 215 15.00 -26.44 3.89
C ASP A 215 14.26 -26.09 2.58
N TYR A 216 13.64 -27.08 1.93
CA TYR A 216 12.90 -26.87 0.69
C TYR A 216 11.79 -25.81 0.88
N PRO A 217 11.63 -24.82 -0.03
CA PRO A 217 10.70 -23.70 0.16
C PRO A 217 9.23 -24.10 0.39
N ASP A 218 8.79 -25.17 -0.28
CA ASP A 218 7.48 -25.76 -0.01
C ASP A 218 7.51 -26.68 1.21
N ARG A 219 6.97 -26.17 2.32
CA ARG A 219 6.83 -26.90 3.60
C ARG A 219 6.08 -28.22 3.50
N LYS A 220 5.26 -28.44 2.46
CA LYS A 220 4.56 -29.72 2.25
C LYS A 220 5.52 -30.82 1.80
N LEU A 221 6.59 -30.44 1.10
CA LEU A 221 7.58 -31.34 0.52
C LEU A 221 8.83 -31.44 1.40
N ALA A 222 9.21 -30.34 2.06
CA ALA A 222 10.40 -30.24 2.89
C ALA A 222 10.61 -31.44 3.83
N GLY A 223 11.74 -32.11 3.70
CA GLY A 223 12.14 -33.27 4.51
C GLY A 223 11.33 -34.55 4.29
N LYS A 224 10.49 -34.62 3.25
CA LYS A 224 9.66 -35.81 2.95
C LYS A 224 10.16 -36.56 1.73
N LYS A 225 9.83 -37.85 1.70
CA LYS A 225 10.10 -38.76 0.59
C LYS A 225 8.82 -39.05 -0.19
N PHE A 226 8.91 -38.98 -1.51
CA PHE A 226 7.82 -39.25 -2.43
C PHE A 226 8.22 -40.28 -3.47
N VAL A 227 7.31 -41.18 -3.81
CA VAL A 227 7.44 -42.07 -4.97
C VAL A 227 6.67 -41.46 -6.11
N TYR A 228 7.38 -41.00 -7.13
CA TYR A 228 6.81 -40.44 -8.34
C TYR A 228 6.59 -41.52 -9.40
N SER A 229 5.43 -41.46 -10.06
CA SER A 229 5.19 -42.04 -11.36
C SER A 229 5.17 -40.91 -12.38
N ALA A 230 6.21 -40.82 -13.20
CA ALA A 230 6.43 -39.78 -14.19
C ALA A 230 6.25 -40.36 -15.59
N GLU A 231 5.25 -39.89 -16.31
CA GLU A 231 5.05 -40.19 -17.73
C GLU A 231 5.63 -39.05 -18.57
N VAL A 232 6.55 -39.37 -19.47
CA VAL A 232 7.16 -38.40 -20.38
C VAL A 232 6.20 -38.15 -21.52
N VAL A 233 5.62 -36.95 -21.58
CA VAL A 233 4.70 -36.55 -22.65
C VAL A 233 5.47 -36.10 -23.89
N ALA A 234 6.51 -35.28 -23.71
CA ALA A 234 7.34 -34.78 -24.78
C ALA A 234 8.74 -34.40 -24.30
N VAL A 235 9.70 -34.45 -25.22
CA VAL A 235 11.03 -33.85 -25.04
C VAL A 235 11.01 -32.48 -25.69
N LYS A 236 11.40 -31.44 -24.97
CA LYS A 236 11.53 -30.08 -25.50
C LYS A 236 12.94 -29.55 -25.28
N GLN A 237 13.34 -28.64 -26.15
CA GLN A 237 14.56 -27.87 -26.00
C GLN A 237 14.22 -26.38 -25.94
N LYS A 238 14.80 -25.67 -24.97
CA LYS A 238 14.70 -24.21 -24.91
C LYS A 238 15.48 -23.63 -26.09
N LYS A 239 14.78 -22.98 -27.00
CA LYS A 239 15.37 -22.23 -28.10
C LYS A 239 15.27 -20.75 -27.79
N LEU A 240 16.42 -20.14 -27.56
CA LEU A 240 16.52 -18.69 -27.46
C LEU A 240 16.28 -18.10 -28.86
N PRO A 241 15.43 -17.07 -28.99
CA PRO A 241 15.33 -16.34 -30.25
C PRO A 241 16.68 -15.72 -30.60
N ASP A 242 16.97 -15.65 -31.90
CA ASP A 242 18.18 -15.01 -32.39
C ASP A 242 18.16 -13.51 -32.01
N LEU A 243 19.32 -12.95 -31.66
CA LEU A 243 19.47 -11.51 -31.42
C LEU A 243 19.35 -10.76 -32.74
N ASN A 244 18.13 -10.42 -33.15
CA ASN A 244 17.81 -9.74 -34.40
C ASN A 244 16.62 -8.78 -34.25
N ASP A 245 16.21 -8.16 -35.36
CA ASP A 245 15.12 -7.19 -35.39
C ASP A 245 13.74 -7.80 -35.06
N GLU A 246 13.56 -9.12 -35.21
CA GLU A 246 12.32 -9.78 -34.83
C GLU A 246 12.20 -9.88 -33.30
N LEU A 247 13.30 -10.24 -32.60
CA LEU A 247 13.33 -10.20 -31.14
C LEU A 247 12.95 -8.81 -30.60
N ALA A 248 13.47 -7.74 -31.22
CA ALA A 248 13.20 -6.37 -30.80
C ALA A 248 11.70 -6.03 -30.82
N LYS A 249 10.99 -6.48 -31.85
CA LYS A 249 9.54 -6.29 -32.02
C LYS A 249 8.73 -7.16 -31.06
N ASP A 250 9.24 -8.33 -30.70
CA ASP A 250 8.54 -9.26 -29.80
C ASP A 250 8.60 -8.81 -28.34
N VAL A 251 9.72 -8.18 -27.91
CA VAL A 251 9.93 -7.81 -26.50
C VAL A 251 9.68 -6.34 -26.19
N SER A 252 9.49 -5.51 -27.21
CA SER A 252 9.31 -4.06 -27.06
C SER A 252 8.58 -3.45 -28.27
N ASP A 253 8.34 -2.14 -28.23
CA ASP A 253 7.85 -1.34 -29.35
C ASP A 253 8.95 -0.94 -30.35
N ALA A 254 10.19 -1.43 -30.18
CA ALA A 254 11.31 -1.18 -31.09
C ALA A 254 11.19 -1.96 -32.40
N LYS A 255 11.62 -1.36 -33.52
CA LYS A 255 11.55 -1.99 -34.85
C LYS A 255 12.83 -2.74 -35.23
N THR A 256 13.96 -2.34 -34.67
CA THR A 256 15.27 -2.95 -34.90
C THR A 256 15.97 -3.24 -33.58
N LEU A 257 16.93 -4.16 -33.61
CA LEU A 257 17.75 -4.49 -32.43
C LEU A 257 18.61 -3.30 -31.97
N GLU A 258 19.04 -2.45 -32.90
CA GLU A 258 19.74 -1.21 -32.60
C GLU A 258 18.82 -0.20 -31.88
N GLU A 259 17.56 -0.10 -32.29
CA GLU A 259 16.57 0.73 -31.60
C GLU A 259 16.28 0.20 -30.19
N LEU A 260 16.18 -1.13 -30.02
CA LEU A 260 16.03 -1.75 -28.70
C LEU A 260 17.21 -1.42 -27.79
N ARG A 261 18.45 -1.58 -28.27
CA ARG A 261 19.66 -1.20 -27.52
C ARG A 261 19.63 0.26 -27.09
N GLY A 262 19.27 1.15 -28.01
CA GLY A 262 19.14 2.58 -27.73
C GLY A 262 18.11 2.88 -26.63
N LYS A 263 16.93 2.26 -26.70
CA LYS A 263 15.87 2.43 -25.69
C LYS A 263 16.28 1.90 -24.32
N VAL A 264 16.82 0.68 -24.27
CA VAL A 264 17.33 0.07 -23.03
C VAL A 264 18.42 0.93 -22.41
N GLY A 265 19.37 1.44 -23.22
CA GLY A 265 20.40 2.36 -22.76
C GLY A 265 19.81 3.65 -22.16
N GLN A 266 18.87 4.30 -22.85
CA GLN A 266 18.20 5.51 -22.36
C GLN A 266 17.43 5.29 -21.07
N ASP A 267 16.76 4.15 -20.91
CA ASP A 267 16.02 3.82 -19.69
C ASP A 267 16.97 3.57 -18.52
N LEU A 268 18.07 2.83 -18.74
CA LEU A 268 19.12 2.64 -17.74
C LEU A 268 19.79 3.96 -17.35
N GLU A 269 20.07 4.83 -18.31
CA GLU A 269 20.64 6.18 -18.05
C GLU A 269 19.68 7.03 -17.23
N ARG A 270 18.39 6.99 -17.55
CA ARG A 270 17.35 7.73 -16.82
C ARG A 270 17.22 7.23 -15.38
N GLU A 271 17.27 5.92 -15.17
CA GLU A 271 17.27 5.33 -13.82
C GLU A 271 18.52 5.74 -13.03
N LEU A 272 19.71 5.65 -13.64
CA LEU A 272 20.96 6.05 -12.99
C LEU A 272 20.97 7.54 -12.65
N GLU A 273 20.51 8.40 -13.55
CA GLU A 273 20.44 9.85 -13.30
C GLU A 273 19.45 10.17 -12.18
N ALA A 274 18.29 9.49 -12.15
CA ALA A 274 17.33 9.65 -11.05
C ALA A 274 17.93 9.22 -9.70
N HIS A 275 18.64 8.10 -9.65
CA HIS A 275 19.34 7.64 -8.45
C HIS A 275 20.46 8.59 -8.01
N HIS A 276 21.28 9.05 -8.95
CA HIS A 276 22.35 10.00 -8.68
C HIS A 276 21.80 11.34 -8.17
N SER A 277 20.77 11.89 -8.82
CA SER A 277 20.11 13.12 -8.39
C SER A 277 19.54 12.99 -6.97
N ALA A 278 18.91 11.85 -6.66
CA ALA A 278 18.43 11.57 -5.29
C ALA A 278 19.57 11.47 -4.27
N ALA A 279 20.70 10.83 -4.62
CA ALA A 279 21.85 10.74 -3.72
C ALA A 279 22.51 12.11 -3.47
N VAL A 280 22.64 12.94 -4.50
CA VAL A 280 23.11 14.34 -4.38
C VAL A 280 22.22 15.13 -3.45
N ARG A 281 20.90 15.02 -3.66
CA ARG A 281 19.89 15.68 -2.84
C ARG A 281 20.03 15.33 -1.36
N ASP A 282 20.14 14.05 -1.05
CA ASP A 282 20.22 13.56 0.32
C ASP A 282 21.54 14.02 0.98
N ALA A 283 22.65 13.97 0.26
CA ALA A 283 23.96 14.40 0.77
C ALA A 283 24.06 15.92 1.00
N VAL A 284 23.41 16.74 0.16
CA VAL A 284 23.29 18.19 0.39
C VAL A 284 22.51 18.46 1.68
N LEU A 285 21.35 17.81 1.86
CA LEU A 285 20.52 17.97 3.05
C LEU A 285 21.24 17.52 4.32
N GLU A 286 21.95 16.39 4.28
CA GLU A 286 22.72 15.89 5.42
C GLU A 286 23.76 16.93 5.89
N LYS A 287 24.51 17.55 4.97
CA LYS A 287 25.48 18.60 5.32
C LYS A 287 24.82 19.85 5.88
N ILE A 288 23.68 20.25 5.32
CA ILE A 288 22.92 21.41 5.81
C ILE A 288 22.40 21.12 7.22
N VAL A 289 21.77 19.97 7.45
CA VAL A 289 21.28 19.57 8.79
C VAL A 289 22.43 19.49 9.80
N ALA A 290 23.56 18.89 9.43
CA ALA A 290 24.73 18.78 10.32
C ALA A 290 25.33 20.15 10.69
N ALA A 291 25.18 21.17 9.84
CA ALA A 291 25.66 22.52 10.09
C ALA A 291 24.72 23.37 10.98
N HIS A 292 23.53 22.88 11.34
CA HIS A 292 22.52 23.63 12.08
C HIS A 292 22.04 22.87 13.32
N ASP A 293 22.24 23.48 14.49
CA ASP A 293 21.77 22.94 15.76
C ASP A 293 20.61 23.77 16.31
N PHE A 294 19.41 23.18 16.30
CA PHE A 294 18.18 23.74 16.86
C PHE A 294 17.24 22.61 17.25
N PRO A 295 16.34 22.81 18.23
CA PRO A 295 15.36 21.81 18.62
C PRO A 295 14.30 21.63 17.53
N VAL A 296 13.76 20.41 17.41
CA VAL A 296 12.59 20.14 16.58
C VAL A 296 11.38 19.83 17.46
N PRO A 297 10.17 20.18 17.03
CA PRO A 297 8.97 19.80 17.76
C PRO A 297 8.74 18.28 17.71
N GLU A 298 8.49 17.67 18.87
CA GLU A 298 8.31 16.22 19.02
C GLU A 298 7.09 15.75 18.24
N ALA A 299 6.01 16.54 18.22
CA ALA A 299 4.83 16.22 17.42
C ALA A 299 5.12 16.06 15.91
N LEU A 300 6.06 16.82 15.35
CA LEU A 300 6.47 16.66 13.95
C LEU A 300 7.35 15.42 13.76
N VAL A 301 8.24 15.14 14.73
CA VAL A 301 9.09 13.94 14.73
C VAL A 301 8.24 12.67 14.78
N GLU A 302 7.25 12.63 15.67
CA GLU A 302 6.33 11.51 15.83
C GLU A 302 5.51 11.26 14.55
N ASN A 303 5.00 12.32 13.91
CA ASN A 303 4.33 12.21 12.62
C ASN A 303 5.27 11.66 11.54
N GLN A 304 6.51 12.14 11.49
CA GLN A 304 7.51 11.66 10.52
C GLN A 304 7.92 10.20 10.77
N MET A 305 7.98 9.77 12.03
CA MET A 305 8.20 8.36 12.39
C MET A 305 7.07 7.47 11.90
N ASP A 306 5.82 7.93 12.01
CA ASP A 306 4.65 7.20 11.53
C ASP A 306 4.65 7.08 10.01
N VAL A 307 4.95 8.16 9.27
CA VAL A 307 5.09 8.14 7.80
C VAL A 307 6.19 7.17 7.35
N ARG A 308 7.35 7.19 8.02
CA ARG A 308 8.46 6.27 7.72
C ARG A 308 8.09 4.82 7.99
N LEU A 309 7.44 4.55 9.11
CA LEU A 309 6.99 3.23 9.48
C LEU A 309 5.97 2.71 8.46
N GLU A 310 5.00 3.54 8.09
CA GLU A 310 4.00 3.19 7.08
C GLU A 310 4.65 2.85 5.73
N ARG A 311 5.64 3.64 5.28
CA ARG A 311 6.39 3.34 4.05
C ARG A 311 7.12 2.00 4.14
N ALA A 312 7.76 1.70 5.27
CA ALA A 312 8.45 0.42 5.48
C ALA A 312 7.47 -0.76 5.47
N VAL A 313 6.32 -0.62 6.12
CA VAL A 313 5.24 -1.61 6.14
C VAL A 313 4.68 -1.84 4.74
N ARG A 314 4.41 -0.77 3.99
CA ARG A 314 3.95 -0.85 2.59
C ARG A 314 5.00 -1.53 1.69
N SER A 315 6.28 -1.23 1.89
CA SER A 315 7.37 -1.87 1.14
C SER A 315 7.47 -3.38 1.42
N LEU A 316 7.30 -3.80 2.68
CA LEU A 316 7.29 -5.21 3.05
C LEU A 316 6.07 -5.93 2.45
N ALA A 317 4.90 -5.30 2.51
CA ALA A 317 3.70 -5.82 1.89
C ALA A 317 3.85 -5.97 0.36
N ALA A 318 4.50 -5.01 -0.31
CA ALA A 318 4.81 -5.07 -1.74
C ALA A 318 5.78 -6.22 -2.10
N GLN A 319 6.63 -6.64 -1.15
CA GLN A 319 7.50 -7.81 -1.27
C GLN A 319 6.79 -9.13 -0.90
N GLY A 320 5.48 -9.11 -0.63
CA GLY A 320 4.71 -10.28 -0.23
C GLY A 320 4.92 -10.71 1.22
N VAL A 321 5.59 -9.88 2.04
CA VAL A 321 5.83 -10.14 3.47
C VAL A 321 4.69 -9.56 4.29
N ASP A 322 3.91 -10.40 4.97
CA ASP A 322 2.84 -9.95 5.89
C ASP A 322 3.47 -9.33 7.16
N PRO A 323 3.35 -8.01 7.39
CA PRO A 323 3.96 -7.33 8.54
C PRO A 323 3.47 -7.88 9.90
N ARG A 324 2.32 -8.54 9.95
CA ARG A 324 1.79 -9.12 11.20
C ARG A 324 2.26 -10.56 11.43
N ALA A 325 2.76 -11.23 10.39
CA ALA A 325 3.26 -12.61 10.46
C ALA A 325 4.77 -12.67 10.75
N VAL A 326 5.50 -11.56 10.55
CA VAL A 326 6.90 -11.46 10.93
C VAL A 326 6.98 -11.11 12.42
N ASN A 327 7.86 -11.80 13.15
CA ASN A 327 8.17 -11.49 14.56
C ASN A 327 9.01 -10.21 14.67
N VAL A 328 8.49 -9.10 14.13
CA VAL A 328 9.10 -7.78 14.19
C VAL A 328 8.54 -7.04 15.39
N ASP A 329 9.44 -6.58 16.25
CA ASP A 329 9.08 -5.61 17.27
C ASP A 329 8.86 -4.24 16.60
N TRP A 330 7.62 -3.98 16.20
CA TRP A 330 7.21 -2.74 15.53
C TRP A 330 7.46 -1.50 16.39
N VAL A 331 7.36 -1.63 17.71
CA VAL A 331 7.64 -0.53 18.64
C VAL A 331 9.14 -0.22 18.66
N ALA A 332 9.99 -1.24 18.73
CA ALA A 332 11.43 -1.06 18.62
C ALA A 332 11.84 -0.54 17.23
N MET A 333 11.21 -1.03 16.16
CA MET A 333 11.47 -0.56 14.80
C MET A 333 11.10 0.91 14.64
N ARG A 334 9.92 1.32 15.14
CA ARG A 334 9.50 2.73 15.18
C ARG A 334 10.49 3.58 15.97
N ARG A 335 10.85 3.16 17.19
CA ARG A 335 11.84 3.87 18.03
C ARG A 335 13.20 4.04 17.35
N ARG A 336 13.66 3.05 16.58
CA ARG A 336 14.90 3.15 15.80
C ARG A 336 14.83 4.18 14.68
N GLN A 337 13.64 4.59 14.24
CA GLN A 337 13.49 5.66 13.24
C GLN A 337 13.66 7.06 13.82
N HIS A 338 13.56 7.24 15.14
CA HIS A 338 13.54 8.56 15.77
C HIS A 338 14.71 9.46 15.34
N PRO A 339 16.00 9.02 15.36
CA PRO A 339 17.11 9.89 14.94
C PRO A 339 16.97 10.40 13.51
N ARG A 340 16.55 9.53 12.58
CA ARG A 340 16.34 9.92 11.17
C ARG A 340 15.10 10.80 10.99
N ALA A 341 14.06 10.60 11.80
CA ALA A 341 12.88 11.46 11.76
C ALA A 341 13.19 12.88 12.26
N VAL A 342 14.05 13.01 13.28
CA VAL A 342 14.57 14.31 13.72
C VAL A 342 15.33 15.01 12.59
N GLU A 343 16.22 14.29 11.88
CA GLU A 343 16.97 14.83 10.75
C GLU A 343 16.06 15.31 9.61
N ASP A 344 15.03 14.53 9.26
CA ASP A 344 14.05 14.91 8.23
C ASP A 344 13.27 16.18 8.61
N VAL A 345 12.78 16.26 9.84
CA VAL A 345 12.04 17.44 10.32
C VAL A 345 12.96 18.66 10.34
N LYS A 346 14.22 18.50 10.75
CA LYS A 346 15.23 19.56 10.64
C LYS A 346 15.42 20.00 9.19
N ALA A 347 15.56 19.06 8.26
CA ALA A 347 15.73 19.35 6.84
C ALA A 347 14.54 20.13 6.28
N GLU A 348 13.31 19.75 6.60
CA GLU A 348 12.09 20.43 6.14
C GLU A 348 12.00 21.88 6.67
N LEU A 349 12.28 22.08 7.96
CA LEU A 349 12.30 23.42 8.56
C LEU A 349 13.42 24.30 7.97
N LEU A 350 14.59 23.72 7.71
CA LEU A 350 15.70 24.42 7.06
C LEU A 350 15.35 24.79 5.62
N LEU A 351 14.72 23.90 4.86
CA LEU A 351 14.27 24.18 3.51
C LEU A 351 13.27 25.34 3.48
N ASP A 352 12.25 25.36 4.34
CA ASP A 352 11.28 26.46 4.36
C ASP A 352 11.94 27.81 4.76
N ARG A 353 12.89 27.76 5.70
CA ARG A 353 13.63 28.95 6.13
C ARG A 353 14.56 29.48 5.02
N ILE A 354 15.25 28.59 4.30
CA ILE A 354 16.10 28.93 3.15
C ILE A 354 15.24 29.45 2.00
N ALA A 355 14.10 28.82 1.72
CA ALA A 355 13.16 29.28 0.71
C ALA A 355 12.72 30.72 0.98
N SER A 356 12.49 31.06 2.25
CA SER A 356 12.11 32.40 2.66
C SER A 356 13.29 33.39 2.59
N ALA A 357 14.51 32.96 2.92
CA ALA A 357 15.71 33.80 2.84
C ALA A 357 16.11 34.13 1.39
N GLU A 358 15.90 33.18 0.47
CA GLU A 358 16.25 33.31 -0.95
C GLU A 358 15.07 33.77 -1.83
N ASN A 359 13.92 34.09 -1.22
CA ASN A 359 12.67 34.48 -1.91
C ASN A 359 12.22 33.46 -2.97
N ILE A 360 12.30 32.18 -2.64
CA ILE A 360 11.81 31.09 -3.48
C ILE A 360 10.31 30.96 -3.27
N GLU A 361 9.58 31.22 -4.34
CA GLU A 361 8.12 31.14 -4.40
C GLU A 361 7.65 30.14 -5.46
N VAL A 362 6.44 29.63 -5.24
CA VAL A 362 5.71 28.79 -6.19
C VAL A 362 4.77 29.70 -6.95
N THR A 363 4.95 29.75 -8.27
CA THR A 363 4.12 30.55 -9.17
C THR A 363 2.83 29.80 -9.51
N ASP A 364 1.84 30.51 -10.06
CA ASP A 364 0.63 29.87 -10.56
C ASP A 364 0.94 28.89 -11.71
N GLU A 365 1.97 29.17 -12.52
CA GLU A 365 2.43 28.27 -13.58
C GLU A 365 3.00 26.96 -13.02
N ASP A 366 3.73 27.00 -11.90
CA ASP A 366 4.21 25.79 -11.23
C ASP A 366 3.04 24.93 -10.74
N MET A 367 2.04 25.59 -10.15
CA MET A 367 0.81 24.93 -9.71
C MET A 367 0.04 24.33 -10.88
N ASP A 368 -0.12 25.07 -11.99
CA ASP A 368 -0.80 24.59 -13.19
C ASP A 368 -0.09 23.40 -13.83
N ARG A 369 1.24 23.41 -13.85
CA ARG A 369 2.03 22.30 -14.38
C ARG A 369 1.86 21.05 -13.53
N GLU A 370 1.91 21.20 -12.21
CA GLU A 370 1.70 20.11 -11.27
C GLU A 370 0.30 19.51 -11.40
N ILE A 371 -0.72 20.37 -11.43
CA ILE A 371 -2.11 19.98 -11.61
C ILE A 371 -2.32 19.30 -12.97
N SER A 372 -1.69 19.79 -14.03
CA SER A 372 -1.77 19.18 -15.36
C SER A 372 -1.15 17.78 -15.36
N ARG A 373 0.00 17.60 -14.72
CA ARG A 373 0.62 16.28 -14.57
C ARG A 373 -0.30 15.31 -13.82
N ILE A 374 -0.95 15.76 -12.74
CA ILE A 374 -1.91 14.93 -12.00
C ILE A 374 -3.10 14.58 -12.89
N ALA A 375 -3.63 15.57 -13.62
CA ALA A 375 -4.74 15.40 -14.55
C ALA A 375 -4.42 14.36 -15.65
N GLU A 376 -3.22 14.39 -16.22
CA GLU A 376 -2.77 13.40 -17.20
C GLU A 376 -2.70 11.98 -16.62
N HIS A 377 -2.22 11.83 -15.38
CA HIS A 377 -2.13 10.53 -14.73
C HIS A 377 -3.48 9.99 -14.25
N SER A 378 -4.41 10.87 -13.86
CA SER A 378 -5.75 10.50 -13.39
C SER A 378 -6.80 10.43 -14.50
N GLY A 379 -6.49 10.89 -15.72
CA GLY A 379 -7.44 11.00 -16.83
C GLY A 379 -8.51 12.07 -16.62
N GLU A 380 -8.34 12.97 -15.65
CA GLU A 380 -9.25 14.08 -15.38
C GLU A 380 -8.82 15.37 -16.11
N SER A 381 -9.70 16.37 -16.14
CA SER A 381 -9.30 17.71 -16.62
C SER A 381 -8.58 18.50 -15.53
N ALA A 382 -7.58 19.30 -15.88
CA ALA A 382 -6.87 20.17 -14.93
C ALA A 382 -7.79 21.08 -14.08
N PRO A 383 -8.89 21.67 -14.61
CA PRO A 383 -9.86 22.39 -13.79
C PRO A 383 -10.58 21.53 -12.74
N ALA A 384 -10.89 20.27 -13.07
CA ALA A 384 -11.53 19.35 -12.13
C ALA A 384 -10.59 18.96 -10.99
N VAL A 385 -9.32 18.66 -11.31
CA VAL A 385 -8.27 18.38 -10.32
C VAL A 385 -8.06 19.59 -9.42
N ARG A 386 -7.94 20.79 -9.99
CA ARG A 386 -7.79 22.04 -9.22
C ARG A 386 -8.97 22.28 -8.26
N ALA A 387 -10.21 22.07 -8.73
CA ALA A 387 -11.40 22.21 -7.88
C ALA A 387 -11.43 21.18 -6.75
N SER A 388 -11.04 19.94 -7.03
CA SER A 388 -10.94 18.86 -6.03
C SER A 388 -9.90 19.18 -4.95
N LEU A 389 -8.70 19.60 -5.35
CA LEU A 389 -7.63 19.98 -4.43
C LEU A 389 -7.98 21.22 -3.59
N THR A 390 -8.72 22.18 -4.18
CA THR A 390 -9.22 23.36 -3.45
C THR A 390 -10.20 22.93 -2.36
N LYS A 391 -11.16 22.08 -2.71
CA LYS A 391 -12.18 21.58 -1.78
C LYS A 391 -11.58 20.79 -0.63
N GLN A 392 -10.50 20.05 -0.87
CA GLN A 392 -9.81 19.26 0.15
C GLN A 392 -8.80 20.07 0.99
N GLY A 393 -8.62 21.37 0.73
CA GLY A 393 -7.56 22.17 1.34
C GLY A 393 -6.14 21.67 1.02
N ALA A 394 -5.99 20.88 -0.05
CA ALA A 394 -4.73 20.24 -0.43
C ALA A 394 -3.82 21.15 -1.28
N LEU A 395 -4.35 22.27 -1.80
CA LEU A 395 -3.56 23.22 -2.59
C LEU A 395 -2.41 23.84 -1.79
N ASP A 396 -2.63 24.20 -0.52
CA ASP A 396 -1.58 24.80 0.31
C ASP A 396 -0.47 23.80 0.64
N ARG A 397 -0.84 22.52 0.82
CA ARG A 397 0.12 21.43 1.00
C ARG A 397 0.93 21.18 -0.26
N MET A 398 0.27 21.17 -1.43
CA MET A 398 0.94 21.07 -2.73
C MET A 398 1.90 22.23 -2.94
N LYS A 399 1.47 23.46 -2.66
CA LYS A 399 2.32 24.65 -2.74
C LYS A 399 3.54 24.54 -1.83
N SER A 400 3.36 24.09 -0.59
CA SER A 400 4.47 23.90 0.36
C SER A 400 5.45 22.83 -0.11
N LYS A 401 4.93 21.73 -0.67
CA LYS A 401 5.74 20.66 -1.27
C LYS A 401 6.54 21.16 -2.47
N LEU A 402 5.89 21.84 -3.42
CA LEU A 402 6.54 22.42 -4.59
C LEU A 402 7.60 23.45 -4.19
N ARG A 403 7.34 24.27 -3.17
CA ARG A 403 8.31 25.24 -2.65
C ARG A 403 9.55 24.54 -2.10
N SER A 404 9.37 23.45 -1.38
CA SER A 404 10.46 22.63 -0.84
C SER A 404 11.27 21.98 -1.95
N GLU A 405 10.62 21.41 -2.97
CA GLU A 405 11.27 20.83 -4.14
C GLU A 405 12.09 21.88 -4.92
N LYS A 406 11.52 23.06 -5.21
CA LYS A 406 12.25 24.16 -5.87
C LYS A 406 13.43 24.66 -5.05
N THR A 407 13.29 24.72 -3.72
CA THR A 407 14.39 25.12 -2.82
C THR A 407 15.53 24.13 -2.87
N LEU A 408 15.20 22.84 -2.93
CA LEU A 408 16.17 21.77 -3.00
C LEU A 408 16.89 21.73 -4.36
N GLU A 409 16.17 21.92 -5.47
CA GLU A 409 16.79 22.10 -6.80
C GLU A 409 17.73 23.32 -6.83
N TRP A 410 17.31 24.42 -6.21
CA TRP A 410 18.14 25.62 -6.10
C TRP A 410 19.40 25.34 -5.27
N LEU A 411 19.28 24.63 -4.14
CA LEU A 411 20.41 24.24 -3.29
C LEU A 411 21.39 23.33 -4.04
N GLN A 412 20.91 22.40 -4.86
CA GLN A 412 21.77 21.57 -5.69
C GLN A 412 22.58 22.39 -6.68
N ARG A 413 21.98 23.41 -7.32
CA ARG A 413 22.69 24.30 -8.27
C ARG A 413 23.65 25.26 -7.57
N ALA A 414 23.31 25.70 -6.36
CA ALA A 414 24.10 26.64 -5.57
C ALA A 414 25.33 26.00 -4.88
N ASN A 415 25.40 24.67 -4.84
CA ASN A 415 26.47 23.92 -4.20
C ASN A 415 27.32 23.19 -5.25
N SER A 416 28.64 23.17 -5.04
CA SER A 416 29.57 22.56 -6.01
C SER A 416 29.61 21.05 -5.82
N LEU A 417 29.17 20.31 -6.83
CA LEU A 417 29.20 18.86 -6.86
C LEU A 417 30.59 18.38 -7.29
N LEU A 418 31.29 17.69 -6.40
CA LEU A 418 32.55 17.00 -6.72
C LEU A 418 32.23 15.53 -7.00
N SER A 419 32.03 15.19 -8.28
CA SER A 419 31.90 13.79 -8.71
C SER A 419 33.29 13.16 -8.78
N MET A 420 33.68 12.35 -7.80
CA MET A 420 34.88 11.49 -7.91
C MET A 420 34.67 10.13 -7.25
N LYS A 421 34.33 9.13 -8.07
CA LYS A 421 34.93 7.78 -8.16
C LYS A 421 34.08 6.90 -9.08
N HIS A 422 34.74 6.13 -9.96
CA HIS A 422 34.11 5.05 -10.72
C HIS A 422 34.05 3.82 -9.80
N ALA A 423 32.86 3.29 -9.58
CA ALA A 423 32.67 2.01 -8.91
C ALA A 423 32.40 0.95 -9.99
N ASP A 424 33.39 0.11 -10.26
CA ASP A 424 33.22 -1.16 -10.96
C ASP A 424 32.65 -2.18 -9.96
N ASP A 425 31.32 -2.26 -9.76
CA ASP A 425 30.67 -3.47 -9.22
C ASP A 425 29.14 -3.49 -9.44
N PRO A 426 28.57 -4.49 -10.15
CA PRO A 426 27.12 -4.60 -10.33
C PRO A 426 26.47 -5.42 -9.19
N SER A 427 25.72 -4.76 -8.31
CA SER A 427 24.76 -5.47 -7.43
C SER A 427 23.54 -5.96 -8.24
N PRO A 428 23.06 -7.21 -8.05
CA PRO A 428 21.95 -7.74 -8.83
C PRO A 428 20.60 -7.17 -8.37
N ARG A 429 19.98 -6.34 -9.22
CA ARG A 429 18.58 -5.94 -9.09
C ARG A 429 17.69 -7.15 -9.43
N ALA A 430 17.01 -7.70 -8.43
CA ALA A 430 16.06 -8.80 -8.62
C ALA A 430 14.85 -8.31 -9.43
N THR A 431 14.88 -8.55 -10.73
CA THR A 431 13.68 -8.54 -11.56
C THR A 431 12.96 -9.87 -11.33
N THR A 432 11.77 -9.84 -10.73
CA THR A 432 10.92 -11.02 -10.65
C THR A 432 10.50 -11.41 -12.05
N LEU A 433 11.11 -12.48 -12.58
CA LEU A 433 10.78 -13.05 -13.87
C LEU A 433 9.37 -13.67 -13.80
N ILE A 434 8.41 -13.11 -14.54
CA ILE A 434 7.08 -13.72 -14.70
C ILE A 434 7.23 -14.87 -15.71
N PRO A 435 6.89 -16.13 -15.35
CA PRO A 435 7.03 -17.26 -16.25
C PRO A 435 6.18 -17.11 -17.52
N MET A 436 6.73 -17.52 -18.66
CA MET A 436 6.06 -17.51 -19.96
C MET A 436 5.55 -18.92 -20.32
N VAL A 437 4.39 -18.98 -20.97
CA VAL A 437 3.75 -20.20 -21.49
C VAL A 437 3.62 -20.11 -23.00
N VAL A 438 4.06 -21.16 -23.71
CA VAL A 438 3.93 -21.26 -25.17
C VAL A 438 2.72 -22.12 -25.53
N GLU A 439 1.77 -21.56 -26.28
CA GLU A 439 0.57 -22.25 -26.76
C GLU A 439 0.65 -22.50 -28.28
N GLN A 440 0.36 -23.73 -28.71
CA GLN A 440 0.23 -24.09 -30.13
C GLN A 440 -1.20 -23.84 -30.61
N THR A 441 -1.36 -22.97 -31.61
CA THR A 441 -2.62 -22.73 -32.32
C THR A 441 -2.55 -23.30 -33.74
N THR A 442 -3.69 -23.43 -34.42
CA THR A 442 -3.76 -23.85 -35.84
C THR A 442 -3.01 -22.91 -36.81
N ARG A 443 -2.57 -21.73 -36.35
CA ARG A 443 -1.79 -20.74 -37.13
C ARG A 443 -0.33 -20.59 -36.67
N GLY A 444 0.13 -21.41 -35.73
CA GLY A 444 1.50 -21.35 -35.19
C GLY A 444 1.54 -21.24 -33.66
N GLU A 445 2.75 -21.07 -33.10
CA GLU A 445 2.99 -20.91 -31.67
C GLU A 445 2.94 -19.44 -31.24
N ARG A 446 2.31 -19.16 -30.10
CA ARG A 446 2.33 -17.84 -29.43
C ARG A 446 2.77 -18.00 -27.98
N ALA A 447 3.72 -17.17 -27.57
CA ALA A 447 4.13 -17.05 -26.17
C ALA A 447 3.23 -16.03 -25.46
N TYR A 448 2.77 -16.40 -24.28
CA TYR A 448 2.00 -15.57 -23.37
C TYR A 448 2.72 -15.56 -22.02
N ASP A 449 2.65 -14.49 -21.25
CA ASP A 449 2.92 -14.64 -19.81
C ASP A 449 1.84 -15.53 -19.19
N ILE A 450 2.16 -16.14 -18.04
CA ILE A 450 1.25 -17.09 -17.38
C ILE A 450 -0.13 -16.48 -17.11
N TYR A 451 -0.24 -15.19 -16.82
CA TYR A 451 -1.52 -14.52 -16.58
C TYR A 451 -2.29 -14.29 -17.87
N SER A 452 -1.63 -13.84 -18.95
CA SER A 452 -2.27 -13.72 -20.27
C SER A 452 -2.75 -15.07 -20.81
N ARG A 453 -2.03 -16.16 -20.53
CA ARG A 453 -2.50 -17.50 -20.91
C ARG A 453 -3.71 -17.91 -20.09
N LEU A 454 -3.72 -17.64 -18.79
CA LEU A 454 -4.84 -17.94 -17.90
C LEU A 454 -6.08 -17.11 -18.27
N LEU A 455 -5.90 -15.86 -18.70
CA LEU A 455 -6.99 -15.01 -19.15
C LEU A 455 -7.77 -15.65 -20.30
N LYS A 456 -7.10 -16.26 -21.29
CA LYS A 456 -7.76 -17.04 -22.36
C LYS A 456 -8.59 -18.22 -21.86
N ASP A 457 -8.25 -18.79 -20.71
CA ASP A 457 -9.05 -19.84 -20.08
C ASP A 457 -10.16 -19.27 -19.17
N HIS A 458 -10.42 -17.97 -19.26
CA HIS A 458 -11.32 -17.19 -18.43
C HIS A 458 -10.88 -17.14 -16.96
N ILE A 459 -9.57 -17.12 -16.70
CA ILE A 459 -9.02 -17.11 -15.34
C ILE A 459 -8.32 -15.78 -15.04
N LEU A 460 -8.81 -15.07 -14.02
CA LEU A 460 -8.28 -13.81 -13.52
C LEU A 460 -7.73 -13.96 -12.09
N PHE A 461 -6.77 -13.10 -11.73
CA PHE A 461 -6.18 -13.05 -10.40
C PHE A 461 -6.20 -11.63 -9.82
N ILE A 462 -6.67 -11.51 -8.59
CA ILE A 462 -6.46 -10.35 -7.73
C ILE A 462 -5.50 -10.77 -6.62
N GLY A 463 -4.20 -10.60 -6.88
CA GLY A 463 -3.12 -11.01 -5.98
C GLY A 463 -2.49 -9.88 -5.15
N THR A 464 -2.97 -8.65 -5.32
CA THR A 464 -2.41 -7.43 -4.74
C THR A 464 -3.49 -6.62 -4.01
N PRO A 465 -3.11 -5.59 -3.22
CA PRO A 465 -4.09 -4.59 -2.78
C PRO A 465 -4.83 -3.99 -3.97
N ILE A 466 -6.13 -3.71 -3.80
CA ILE A 466 -6.98 -3.18 -4.86
C ILE A 466 -6.86 -1.67 -4.89
N ASP A 467 -6.20 -1.14 -5.92
CA ASP A 467 -6.17 0.27 -6.28
C ASP A 467 -6.84 0.50 -7.64
N ASP A 468 -6.85 1.75 -8.12
CA ASP A 468 -7.51 2.10 -9.37
C ASP A 468 -6.84 1.44 -10.59
N HIS A 469 -5.54 1.13 -10.52
CA HIS A 469 -4.85 0.43 -11.61
C HIS A 469 -5.29 -1.04 -11.69
N VAL A 470 -5.32 -1.74 -10.55
CA VAL A 470 -5.82 -3.12 -10.47
C VAL A 470 -7.28 -3.19 -10.88
N ALA A 471 -8.12 -2.26 -10.40
CA ALA A 471 -9.52 -2.22 -10.77
C ALA A 471 -9.74 -2.00 -12.27
N ASN A 472 -9.02 -1.05 -12.88
CA ASN A 472 -9.11 -0.82 -14.33
C ASN A 472 -8.70 -2.06 -15.12
N LEU A 473 -7.62 -2.75 -14.73
CA LEU A 473 -7.16 -3.95 -15.40
C LEU A 473 -8.20 -5.08 -15.30
N VAL A 474 -8.70 -5.37 -14.09
CA VAL A 474 -9.68 -6.44 -13.85
C VAL A 474 -11.00 -6.14 -14.57
N THR A 475 -11.48 -4.90 -14.52
CA THR A 475 -12.67 -4.47 -15.25
C THR A 475 -12.51 -4.64 -16.75
N ALA A 476 -11.38 -4.23 -17.32
CA ALA A 476 -11.10 -4.41 -18.74
C ALA A 476 -11.05 -5.90 -19.14
N GLN A 477 -10.46 -6.75 -18.29
CA GLN A 477 -10.40 -8.19 -18.51
C GLN A 477 -11.79 -8.84 -18.44
N LEU A 478 -12.63 -8.47 -17.47
CA LEU A 478 -14.01 -8.95 -17.36
C LEU A 478 -14.83 -8.61 -18.61
N LEU A 479 -14.77 -7.35 -19.07
CA LEU A 479 -15.45 -6.90 -20.28
C LEU A 479 -14.90 -7.56 -21.56
N PHE A 480 -13.59 -7.80 -21.60
CA PHE A 480 -12.96 -8.53 -22.71
C PHE A 480 -13.49 -9.96 -22.79
N LEU A 481 -13.54 -10.68 -21.66
CA LEU A 481 -14.04 -12.06 -21.62
C LEU A 481 -15.54 -12.16 -21.90
N GLU A 482 -16.33 -11.18 -21.45
CA GLU A 482 -17.75 -11.07 -21.83
C GLU A 482 -17.90 -10.98 -23.35
N ALA A 483 -17.07 -10.17 -24.01
CA ALA A 483 -17.11 -10.01 -25.46
C ALA A 483 -16.57 -11.24 -26.22
N GLU A 484 -15.64 -11.99 -25.63
CA GLU A 484 -15.03 -13.18 -26.24
C GLU A 484 -15.96 -14.40 -26.19
N ASP A 485 -16.46 -14.77 -25.00
CA ASP A 485 -17.37 -15.89 -24.81
C ASP A 485 -18.34 -15.62 -23.63
N PRO A 486 -19.53 -15.02 -23.89
CA PRO A 486 -20.46 -14.59 -22.85
C PRO A 486 -21.14 -15.74 -22.10
N GLU A 487 -21.02 -16.98 -22.57
CA GLU A 487 -21.65 -18.16 -21.95
C GLU A 487 -20.68 -18.92 -21.02
N ARG A 488 -19.38 -18.58 -21.05
CA ARG A 488 -18.34 -19.27 -20.27
C ARG A 488 -18.00 -18.53 -18.99
N ASP A 489 -18.22 -19.21 -17.86
CA ASP A 489 -17.86 -18.75 -16.51
C ASP A 489 -16.45 -18.14 -16.43
N ILE A 490 -16.33 -17.06 -15.66
CA ILE A 490 -15.06 -16.38 -15.36
C ILE A 490 -14.59 -16.77 -13.96
N GLN A 491 -13.39 -17.35 -13.87
CA GLN A 491 -12.75 -17.77 -12.63
C GLN A 491 -11.91 -16.63 -12.05
N LEU A 492 -12.37 -16.03 -10.95
CA LEU A 492 -11.69 -14.96 -10.24
C LEU A 492 -11.03 -15.48 -8.95
N TYR A 493 -9.71 -15.61 -8.98
CA TYR A 493 -8.92 -15.99 -7.81
C TYR A 493 -8.50 -14.77 -6.99
N ILE A 494 -8.85 -14.76 -5.71
CA ILE A 494 -8.66 -13.63 -4.81
C ILE A 494 -7.65 -13.99 -3.71
N ASN A 495 -6.53 -13.24 -3.69
CA ASN A 495 -5.55 -13.19 -2.62
C ASN A 495 -5.23 -11.73 -2.30
N SER A 496 -6.14 -11.03 -1.62
CA SER A 496 -6.03 -9.59 -1.45
C SER A 496 -6.43 -9.14 -0.04
N PRO A 497 -5.65 -8.22 0.58
CA PRO A 497 -6.03 -7.59 1.84
C PRO A 497 -7.17 -6.56 1.67
N GLY A 498 -7.69 -6.37 0.45
CA GLY A 498 -8.60 -5.29 0.10
C GLY A 498 -7.84 -4.07 -0.43
N GLY A 499 -8.42 -2.88 -0.27
CA GLY A 499 -7.80 -1.65 -0.78
C GLY A 499 -8.82 -0.51 -0.86
N SER A 500 -8.73 0.28 -1.92
CA SER A 500 -9.67 1.36 -2.21
C SER A 500 -11.09 0.81 -2.37
N ILE A 501 -12.03 1.40 -1.62
CA ILE A 501 -13.45 1.02 -1.66
C ILE A 501 -14.02 1.27 -3.05
N THR A 502 -13.73 2.43 -3.64
CA THR A 502 -14.26 2.81 -4.95
C THR A 502 -13.70 1.92 -6.06
N ALA A 503 -12.40 1.59 -6.00
CA ALA A 503 -11.77 0.66 -6.93
C ALA A 503 -12.40 -0.73 -6.85
N GLY A 504 -12.61 -1.25 -5.64
CA GLY A 504 -13.30 -2.53 -5.45
C GLY A 504 -14.77 -2.49 -5.89
N MET A 505 -15.47 -1.37 -5.71
CA MET A 505 -16.84 -1.20 -6.23
C MET A 505 -16.89 -1.20 -7.76
N ALA A 506 -15.88 -0.67 -8.46
CA ALA A 506 -15.81 -0.74 -9.91
C ALA A 506 -15.69 -2.20 -10.41
N ILE A 507 -14.88 -3.01 -9.74
CA ILE A 507 -14.79 -4.45 -10.02
C ILE A 507 -16.13 -5.12 -9.71
N TYR A 508 -16.71 -4.84 -8.53
CA TYR A 508 -17.99 -5.40 -8.10
C TYR A 508 -19.10 -5.14 -9.14
N ASP A 509 -19.30 -3.88 -9.53
CA ASP A 509 -20.34 -3.50 -10.48
C ASP A 509 -20.11 -4.16 -11.84
N THR A 510 -18.85 -4.30 -12.26
CA THR A 510 -18.50 -5.01 -13.50
C THR A 510 -18.82 -6.50 -13.39
N MET A 511 -18.52 -7.16 -12.27
CA MET A 511 -18.91 -8.56 -12.03
C MET A 511 -20.42 -8.76 -12.10
N GLN A 512 -21.21 -7.78 -11.65
CA GLN A 512 -22.68 -7.85 -11.74
C GLN A 512 -23.21 -7.46 -13.13
N TYR A 513 -22.41 -6.76 -13.94
CA TYR A 513 -22.79 -6.26 -15.26
C TYR A 513 -22.58 -7.29 -16.37
N VAL A 514 -21.44 -8.00 -16.33
CA VAL A 514 -21.09 -8.97 -17.37
C VAL A 514 -22.05 -10.17 -17.37
N ARG A 515 -22.29 -10.75 -18.56
CA ARG A 515 -23.18 -11.92 -18.69
C ARG A 515 -22.63 -13.22 -18.10
N PRO A 516 -21.33 -13.56 -18.27
CA PRO A 516 -20.77 -14.76 -17.65
C PRO A 516 -20.93 -14.76 -16.13
N ASP A 517 -21.18 -15.94 -15.56
CA ASP A 517 -21.10 -16.09 -14.11
C ASP A 517 -19.65 -15.90 -13.65
N VAL A 518 -19.44 -15.00 -12.69
CA VAL A 518 -18.14 -14.82 -12.04
C VAL A 518 -18.02 -15.78 -10.86
N VAL A 519 -17.17 -16.78 -11.02
CA VAL A 519 -16.80 -17.76 -9.98
C VAL A 519 -15.69 -17.16 -9.13
N THR A 520 -15.86 -17.11 -7.81
CA THR A 520 -14.86 -16.49 -6.92
C THR A 520 -14.18 -17.55 -6.07
N THR A 521 -12.85 -17.51 -5.98
CA THR A 521 -12.09 -18.44 -5.13
C THR A 521 -11.07 -17.70 -4.27
N CYS A 522 -11.22 -17.78 -2.94
CA CYS A 522 -10.25 -17.23 -2.01
C CYS A 522 -9.02 -18.14 -1.86
N VAL A 523 -7.86 -17.65 -2.30
CA VAL A 523 -6.56 -18.34 -2.24
C VAL A 523 -5.63 -17.55 -1.32
N GLY A 524 -5.60 -17.87 -0.03
CA GLY A 524 -4.78 -17.16 0.96
C GLY A 524 -5.58 -16.16 1.77
N GLN A 525 -6.01 -15.04 1.19
CA GLN A 525 -6.89 -14.10 1.91
C GLN A 525 -7.88 -13.34 1.02
N ALA A 526 -9.04 -13.02 1.59
CA ALA A 526 -9.97 -12.03 1.07
C ALA A 526 -10.41 -11.15 2.24
N ALA A 527 -9.87 -9.94 2.32
CA ALA A 527 -10.16 -9.02 3.42
C ALA A 527 -10.81 -7.72 2.92
N SER A 528 -11.67 -7.13 3.74
CA SER A 528 -12.33 -5.85 3.44
C SER A 528 -13.09 -5.90 2.12
N ILE A 529 -12.84 -4.97 1.19
CA ILE A 529 -13.51 -4.94 -0.11
C ILE A 529 -13.26 -6.21 -0.94
N ALA A 530 -12.14 -6.91 -0.74
CA ALA A 530 -11.90 -8.20 -1.39
C ALA A 530 -12.80 -9.33 -0.83
N ALA A 531 -13.23 -9.24 0.43
CA ALA A 531 -14.22 -10.15 1.01
C ALA A 531 -15.62 -9.90 0.42
N LEU A 532 -15.96 -8.64 0.12
CA LEU A 532 -17.18 -8.32 -0.63
C LEU A 532 -17.12 -8.92 -2.03
N LEU A 533 -16.01 -8.75 -2.76
CA LEU A 533 -15.83 -9.34 -4.09
C LEU A 533 -15.93 -10.88 -4.05
N LEU A 534 -15.35 -11.52 -3.04
CA LEU A 534 -15.52 -12.95 -2.83
C LEU A 534 -17.00 -13.33 -2.68
N ALA A 535 -17.73 -12.62 -1.82
CA ALA A 535 -19.15 -12.87 -1.57
C ALA A 535 -20.04 -12.59 -2.80
N ALA A 536 -19.61 -11.68 -3.67
CA ALA A 536 -20.31 -11.22 -4.86
C ALA A 536 -20.24 -12.16 -6.06
N GLY A 537 -19.48 -13.25 -5.97
CA GLY A 537 -19.47 -14.30 -6.99
C GLY A 537 -20.86 -14.93 -7.17
N ALA A 538 -21.07 -15.59 -8.31
CA ALA A 538 -22.35 -16.19 -8.63
C ALA A 538 -22.79 -17.21 -7.55
N PRO A 539 -24.08 -17.29 -7.20
CA PRO A 539 -24.56 -18.19 -6.15
C PRO A 539 -24.15 -19.65 -6.41
N LYS A 540 -23.68 -20.34 -5.37
CA LYS A 540 -23.14 -21.72 -5.41
C LYS A 540 -21.79 -21.86 -6.11
N LYS A 541 -21.19 -20.75 -6.56
CA LYS A 541 -19.90 -20.68 -7.26
C LYS A 541 -18.88 -19.82 -6.48
N ARG A 542 -19.04 -19.69 -5.16
CA ARG A 542 -18.13 -18.96 -4.29
C ARG A 542 -17.34 -19.94 -3.43
N PHE A 543 -16.03 -19.90 -3.51
CA PHE A 543 -15.15 -20.93 -2.96
C PHE A 543 -14.06 -20.37 -2.07
N SER A 544 -13.58 -21.20 -1.15
CA SER A 544 -12.39 -20.90 -0.36
C SER A 544 -11.49 -22.11 -0.27
N LEU A 545 -10.18 -21.91 -0.24
CA LEU A 545 -9.23 -22.98 0.08
C LEU A 545 -9.10 -23.17 1.60
N PRO A 546 -8.67 -24.35 2.08
CA PRO A 546 -8.82 -24.73 3.50
C PRO A 546 -7.99 -23.90 4.49
N ASN A 547 -6.96 -23.21 4.01
CA ASN A 547 -6.08 -22.37 4.83
C ASN A 547 -6.28 -20.87 4.59
N SER A 548 -7.27 -20.50 3.77
CA SER A 548 -7.54 -19.10 3.48
C SER A 548 -8.16 -18.38 4.68
N ARG A 549 -7.96 -17.08 4.79
CA ARG A 549 -8.67 -16.23 5.77
C ARG A 549 -9.63 -15.28 5.06
N ILE A 550 -10.85 -15.16 5.57
CA ILE A 550 -11.82 -14.17 5.12
C ILE A 550 -12.02 -13.16 6.25
N LEU A 551 -11.93 -11.88 5.96
CA LEU A 551 -12.04 -10.82 6.97
C LEU A 551 -13.00 -9.74 6.47
N ILE A 552 -14.07 -9.52 7.23
CA ILE A 552 -14.94 -8.35 7.04
C ILE A 552 -14.72 -7.38 8.21
N HIS A 553 -14.70 -6.08 7.90
CA HIS A 553 -14.55 -5.00 8.87
C HIS A 553 -15.10 -3.72 8.28
N GLN A 554 -15.36 -2.73 9.12
CA GLN A 554 -15.92 -1.46 8.69
C GLN A 554 -14.96 -0.73 7.73
N PRO A 555 -15.50 -0.03 6.72
CA PRO A 555 -14.71 0.91 5.96
C PRO A 555 -14.09 1.95 6.88
N TRP A 556 -12.82 2.25 6.66
CA TRP A 556 -12.09 3.26 7.42
C TRP A 556 -11.55 4.31 6.45
N MET A 557 -11.40 5.53 6.97
CA MET A 557 -10.82 6.63 6.23
C MET A 557 -9.57 7.10 6.96
N SER A 558 -8.48 7.30 6.22
CA SER A 558 -7.23 7.83 6.75
C SER A 558 -7.06 9.30 6.36
N GLY A 559 -6.33 10.06 7.17
CA GLY A 559 -5.89 11.42 6.80
C GLY A 559 -7.00 12.48 6.72
N LEU A 560 -8.17 12.21 7.29
CA LEU A 560 -9.28 13.17 7.34
C LEU A 560 -8.83 14.43 8.10
N SER A 561 -8.68 15.53 7.38
CA SER A 561 -8.23 16.82 7.91
C SER A 561 -8.75 17.93 7.00
N GLY A 562 -9.17 19.08 7.56
CA GLY A 562 -9.81 20.14 6.78
C GLY A 562 -10.91 20.85 7.55
N GLN A 563 -11.74 21.63 6.85
CA GLN A 563 -12.86 22.35 7.47
C GLN A 563 -13.93 21.38 7.98
N ALA A 564 -14.69 21.79 9.00
CA ALA A 564 -15.76 20.97 9.59
C ALA A 564 -16.78 20.48 8.55
N THR A 565 -17.07 21.29 7.52
CA THR A 565 -17.96 20.92 6.40
C THR A 565 -17.40 19.80 5.54
N ASP A 566 -16.10 19.82 5.25
CA ASP A 566 -15.45 18.75 4.45
C ASP A 566 -15.36 17.46 5.26
N ILE A 567 -15.03 17.58 6.55
CA ILE A 567 -15.10 16.48 7.51
C ILE A 567 -16.53 15.89 7.54
N ASP A 568 -17.57 16.71 7.60
CA ASP A 568 -18.97 16.27 7.60
C ASP A 568 -19.37 15.60 6.26
N ILE A 569 -18.93 16.13 5.12
CA ILE A 569 -19.17 15.52 3.80
C ILE A 569 -18.51 14.15 3.71
N HIS A 570 -17.23 14.04 4.10
CA HIS A 570 -16.50 12.79 4.06
C HIS A 570 -17.02 11.78 5.10
N ALA A 571 -17.44 12.26 6.28
CA ALA A 571 -18.11 11.44 7.29
C ALA A 571 -19.44 10.89 6.77
N LYS A 572 -20.26 11.72 6.11
CA LYS A 572 -21.49 11.26 5.47
C LYS A 572 -21.22 10.25 4.36
N GLU A 573 -20.17 10.47 3.56
CA GLU A 573 -19.83 9.57 2.47
C GLU A 573 -19.29 8.22 2.96
N ILE A 574 -18.42 8.19 3.99
CA ILE A 574 -17.97 6.92 4.57
C ILE A 574 -19.12 6.16 5.24
N LEU A 575 -20.06 6.85 5.87
CA LEU A 575 -21.28 6.24 6.41
C LEU A 575 -22.20 5.72 5.30
N ARG A 576 -22.33 6.44 4.18
CA ARG A 576 -23.08 6.00 2.99
C ARG A 576 -22.44 4.75 2.40
N MET A 577 -21.13 4.76 2.16
CA MET A 577 -20.36 3.61 1.66
C MET A 577 -20.49 2.41 2.60
N ARG A 578 -20.38 2.62 3.92
CA ARG A 578 -20.63 1.57 4.93
C ARG A 578 -22.02 0.97 4.79
N SER A 579 -23.05 1.81 4.67
CA SER A 579 -24.43 1.34 4.51
C SER A 579 -24.60 0.50 3.24
N VAL A 580 -24.00 0.94 2.12
CA VAL A 580 -24.06 0.21 0.85
C VAL A 580 -23.35 -1.14 0.97
N ILE A 581 -22.10 -1.16 1.45
CA ILE A 581 -21.32 -2.39 1.58
C ILE A 581 -22.00 -3.39 2.51
N ASN A 582 -22.55 -2.92 3.64
CA ASN A 582 -23.26 -3.78 4.57
C ASN A 582 -24.51 -4.39 3.95
N GLN A 583 -25.25 -3.61 3.14
CA GLN A 583 -26.41 -4.13 2.41
C GLN A 583 -25.98 -5.18 1.38
N LEU A 584 -24.94 -4.91 0.59
CA LEU A 584 -24.43 -5.87 -0.40
C LEU A 584 -23.94 -7.16 0.25
N LEU A 585 -23.20 -7.08 1.36
CA LEU A 585 -22.79 -8.25 2.12
C LEU A 585 -23.99 -9.01 2.70
N ALA A 586 -25.00 -8.31 3.21
CA ALA A 586 -26.23 -8.91 3.72
C ALA A 586 -26.95 -9.70 2.62
N ASP A 587 -27.08 -9.10 1.44
CA ASP A 587 -27.74 -9.68 0.28
C ASP A 587 -26.98 -10.92 -0.23
N HIS A 588 -25.65 -10.82 -0.39
CA HIS A 588 -24.84 -11.96 -0.85
C HIS A 588 -24.73 -13.08 0.19
N CYS A 589 -24.63 -12.76 1.47
CA CYS A 589 -24.48 -13.76 2.53
C CYS A 589 -25.82 -14.31 3.04
N GLN A 590 -26.95 -13.73 2.61
CA GLN A 590 -28.29 -14.03 3.14
C GLN A 590 -28.36 -13.86 4.66
N GLN A 591 -27.69 -12.83 5.18
CA GLN A 591 -27.68 -12.47 6.60
C GLN A 591 -28.51 -11.21 6.82
N PRO A 592 -29.20 -11.07 7.98
CA PRO A 592 -29.82 -9.80 8.34
C PRO A 592 -28.80 -8.65 8.38
N VAL A 593 -29.15 -7.49 7.81
CA VAL A 593 -28.25 -6.30 7.75
C VAL A 593 -27.73 -5.90 9.14
N ASN A 594 -28.58 -5.95 10.16
CA ASN A 594 -28.20 -5.64 11.55
C ASN A 594 -27.14 -6.60 12.13
N LYS A 595 -27.09 -7.85 11.64
CA LYS A 595 -26.05 -8.80 12.00
C LYS A 595 -24.73 -8.41 11.32
N ILE A 596 -24.77 -8.11 10.01
CA ILE A 596 -23.60 -7.64 9.26
C ILE A 596 -23.04 -6.37 9.91
N GLU A 597 -23.87 -5.38 10.22
CA GLU A 597 -23.46 -4.12 10.87
C GLU A 597 -22.68 -4.35 12.17
N LYS A 598 -23.16 -5.29 13.01
CA LYS A 598 -22.50 -5.66 14.26
C LYS A 598 -21.19 -6.40 14.02
N ASP A 599 -21.19 -7.31 13.06
CA ASP A 599 -20.07 -8.18 12.76
C ASP A 599 -18.92 -7.42 12.06
N VAL A 600 -19.20 -6.36 11.30
CA VAL A 600 -18.16 -5.50 10.70
C VAL A 600 -17.66 -4.40 11.63
N GLU A 601 -18.31 -4.15 12.77
CA GLU A 601 -17.93 -3.05 13.69
C GLU A 601 -16.48 -3.15 14.19
N ARG A 602 -15.93 -4.37 14.22
CA ARG A 602 -14.51 -4.67 14.41
C ARG A 602 -14.04 -5.68 13.38
N ASP A 603 -12.72 -5.93 13.34
CA ASP A 603 -12.15 -7.01 12.53
C ASP A 603 -12.83 -8.34 12.88
N PHE A 604 -13.60 -8.87 11.94
CA PHE A 604 -14.21 -10.19 12.06
C PHE A 604 -13.54 -11.17 11.10
N ILE A 605 -12.61 -11.93 11.67
CA ILE A 605 -11.75 -12.86 10.97
C ILE A 605 -12.36 -14.25 11.03
N MET A 606 -12.54 -14.86 9.86
CA MET A 606 -13.15 -16.17 9.70
C MET A 606 -12.19 -17.14 9.02
N SER A 607 -12.13 -18.36 9.56
CA SER A 607 -11.64 -19.52 8.83
C SER A 607 -12.56 -19.84 7.65
N PRO A 608 -12.15 -20.67 6.68
CA PRO A 608 -13.00 -21.04 5.55
C PRO A 608 -14.30 -21.73 5.99
N GLN A 609 -14.26 -22.51 7.07
CA GLN A 609 -15.46 -23.12 7.65
C GLN A 609 -16.40 -22.08 8.22
N GLN A 610 -15.87 -21.12 8.99
CA GLN A 610 -16.69 -20.03 9.53
C GLN A 610 -17.26 -19.15 8.40
N ALA A 611 -16.49 -18.87 7.36
CA ALA A 611 -16.94 -18.09 6.21
C ALA A 611 -18.05 -18.81 5.43
N LYS A 612 -17.96 -20.14 5.31
CA LYS A 612 -19.03 -20.97 4.74
C LYS A 612 -20.29 -20.94 5.59
N ASP A 613 -20.16 -21.15 6.89
CA ASP A 613 -21.28 -21.12 7.83
C ASP A 613 -21.92 -19.71 7.90
N TYR A 614 -21.13 -18.67 7.64
CA TYR A 614 -21.59 -17.29 7.55
C TYR A 614 -22.30 -16.95 6.23
N GLY A 615 -22.02 -17.69 5.15
CA GLY A 615 -22.57 -17.46 3.81
C GLY A 615 -21.70 -16.61 2.89
N LEU A 616 -20.45 -16.31 3.26
CA LEU A 616 -19.49 -15.59 2.40
C LEU A 616 -18.95 -16.45 1.26
N VAL A 617 -18.92 -17.76 1.47
CA VAL A 617 -18.56 -18.77 0.46
C VAL A 617 -19.52 -19.94 0.53
N ASP A 618 -19.69 -20.65 -0.58
CA ASP A 618 -20.59 -21.80 -0.68
C ASP A 618 -19.87 -23.13 -0.35
N GLU A 619 -18.61 -23.26 -0.76
CA GLU A 619 -17.86 -24.50 -0.56
C GLU A 619 -16.36 -24.28 -0.28
N ILE A 620 -15.78 -25.21 0.48
CA ILE A 620 -14.34 -25.25 0.75
C ILE A 620 -13.73 -26.30 -0.17
N ILE A 621 -12.88 -25.85 -1.09
CA ILE A 621 -12.23 -26.75 -2.06
C ILE A 621 -10.92 -27.26 -1.43
N HIS A 622 -10.94 -28.50 -0.93
CA HIS A 622 -9.72 -29.15 -0.43
C HIS A 622 -8.82 -29.64 -1.56
N LYS A 623 -9.44 -30.03 -2.68
CA LYS A 623 -8.80 -30.50 -3.90
C LYS A 623 -9.69 -30.13 -5.07
N HIS A 624 -9.07 -29.66 -6.15
CA HIS A 624 -9.78 -29.48 -7.42
C HIS A 624 -10.33 -30.83 -7.85
N ARG A 625 -11.65 -30.89 -8.11
CA ARG A 625 -12.27 -32.07 -8.70
C ARG A 625 -12.07 -32.08 -10.21
#